data_AF-A0A7S0VP68-F1
#
_entry.id   AF-A0A7S0VP68-F1
#
_cell.length_a   1.000
_cell.length_b   1.000
_cell.length_c   1.000
_cell.angle_alpha   90.00
_cell.angle_beta   90.00
_cell.angle_gamma   90.00
#
_symmetry.space_group_name_H-M   'P 1'
#
loop_
_entity.id
_entity.type
_entity.pdbx_description
1 polymer ?
#
loop_
_entity_poly.entity_id
_entity_poly.type
_entity_poly.pdbx_seq_one_letter_code
_entity_poly.pdbx_strand_id
1 'polypeptide(L)'
;MAAAGSRGFDAVTFDRRVESVIRNINADSEEPVTKPELLEQGVIDQVFQLEAAKLTLLGYADSIGVHPSTDAVVEELKNIDAFKNPLTGALDLDTYRDVLYRSRITQADYEQQLSDDLTMKALRDAAGAAIFPPKTLSG
;
A
#
# COMPACT_ATOMS: atom_id res chain seq x y z
N MET A 1 16.73 10.21 -0.58
CA MET A 1 15.69 10.35 -1.63
C MET A 1 15.85 9.16 -2.55
N ALA A 2 14.76 8.50 -2.94
CA ALA A 2 14.79 7.35 -3.84
C ALA A 2 13.78 7.55 -4.98
N ALA A 3 14.13 7.12 -6.19
CA ALA A 3 13.28 7.21 -7.36
C ALA A 3 13.50 6.00 -8.29
N ALA A 4 12.42 5.54 -8.92
CA ALA A 4 12.41 4.50 -9.95
C ALA A 4 11.37 4.89 -11.02
N GLY A 5 11.83 5.17 -12.24
CA GLY A 5 10.96 5.73 -13.29
C GLY A 5 10.46 7.14 -12.93
N SER A 6 9.15 7.38 -13.09
CA SER A 6 8.48 8.62 -12.68
C SER A 6 8.11 8.66 -11.19
N ARG A 7 8.37 7.57 -10.44
CA ARG A 7 7.90 7.39 -9.05
C ARG A 7 9.06 7.60 -8.09
N GLY A 8 8.82 8.30 -6.99
CA GLY A 8 9.82 8.55 -5.96
C GLY A 8 9.20 9.06 -4.67
N PHE A 9 9.97 9.06 -3.59
CA PHE A 9 9.60 9.72 -2.34
C PHE A 9 10.69 10.70 -1.90
N ASP A 10 10.24 11.83 -1.38
CA ASP A 10 11.07 12.83 -0.72
C ASP A 10 11.25 12.52 0.77
N ALA A 11 12.08 13.31 1.45
CA ALA A 11 12.36 13.12 2.87
C ALA A 11 11.08 13.26 3.72
N VAL A 12 10.17 14.17 3.36
CA VAL A 12 8.91 14.41 4.09
C VAL A 12 7.97 13.21 4.00
N THR A 13 7.87 12.60 2.83
CA THR A 13 7.04 11.41 2.61
C THR A 13 7.62 10.21 3.34
N PHE A 14 8.94 10.03 3.29
CA PHE A 14 9.61 8.99 4.05
C PHE A 14 9.43 9.16 5.57
N ASP A 15 9.55 10.39 6.07
CA ASP A 15 9.36 10.70 7.48
C ASP A 15 7.96 10.30 7.96
N ARG A 16 6.91 10.69 7.22
CA ARG A 16 5.52 10.28 7.50
C ARG A 16 5.35 8.76 7.53
N ARG A 17 6.07 8.03 6.66
CA ARG A 17 6.05 6.57 6.63
C ARG A 17 6.68 5.98 7.89
N VAL A 18 7.85 6.49 8.29
CA VAL A 18 8.52 6.09 9.54
C VAL A 18 7.63 6.35 10.75
N GLU A 19 6.98 7.51 10.83
CA GLU A 19 6.04 7.82 11.90
C GLU A 19 4.84 6.86 11.93
N SER A 20 4.32 6.46 10.78
CA SER A 20 3.27 5.43 10.71
C SER A 20 3.74 4.07 11.22
N VAL A 21 4.98 3.67 10.89
CA VAL A 21 5.57 2.42 11.40
C VAL A 21 5.76 2.48 12.91
N ILE A 22 6.26 3.58 13.45
CA ILE A 22 6.40 3.80 14.91
C ILE A 22 5.04 3.69 15.60
N ARG A 23 4.01 4.36 15.08
CA ARG A 23 2.65 4.28 15.64
C ARG A 23 2.11 2.86 15.63
N ASN A 24 2.39 2.09 14.57
CA ASN A 24 1.95 0.69 14.48
C ASN A 24 2.71 -0.21 15.46
N ILE A 25 4.03 -0.04 15.60
CA ILE A 25 4.83 -0.79 16.58
C ILE A 25 4.35 -0.52 18.00
N ASN A 26 4.03 0.74 18.30
CA ASN A 26 3.63 1.18 19.64
C ASN A 26 2.14 1.01 19.93
N ALA A 27 1.32 0.55 18.99
CA ALA A 27 -0.14 0.50 19.14
C ALA A 27 -0.58 -0.32 20.37
N ASP A 28 0.14 -1.41 20.65
CA ASP A 28 -0.15 -2.34 21.74
C ASP A 28 1.07 -2.61 22.65
N SER A 29 2.12 -1.77 22.56
CA SER A 29 3.38 -2.00 23.29
C SER A 29 3.30 -1.49 24.73
N GLU A 30 3.66 -2.35 25.69
CA GLU A 30 3.84 -1.96 27.11
C GLU A 30 5.04 -1.01 27.28
N GLU A 31 6.04 -1.14 26.41
CA GLU A 31 7.22 -0.28 26.35
C GLU A 31 7.30 0.36 24.96
N PRO A 32 6.79 1.60 24.78
CA PRO A 32 6.84 2.30 23.50
C PRO A 32 8.28 2.63 23.10
N VAL A 33 8.62 2.38 21.84
CA VAL A 33 9.93 2.72 21.27
C VAL A 33 9.91 4.08 20.58
N THR A 34 11.04 4.78 20.65
CA THR A 34 11.26 6.07 20.03
C THR A 34 11.97 5.94 18.68
N LYS A 35 11.88 6.99 17.87
CA LYS A 35 12.54 7.06 16.57
C LYS A 35 14.08 6.93 16.65
N PRO A 36 14.79 7.58 17.59
CA PRO A 36 16.23 7.37 17.76
C PRO A 36 16.58 5.91 18.08
N GLU A 37 15.82 5.25 18.95
CA GLU A 37 16.05 3.83 19.29
C GLU A 37 15.86 2.94 18.06
N LEU A 38 14.82 3.17 17.26
CA LEU A 38 14.61 2.45 16.00
C LEU A 38 15.68 2.74 14.95
N LEU A 39 16.27 3.95 14.96
CA LEU A 39 17.40 4.28 14.10
C LEU A 39 18.64 3.46 14.50
N GLU A 40 18.97 3.43 15.79
CA GLU A 40 20.09 2.66 16.33
C GLU A 40 19.93 1.15 16.08
N GLN A 41 18.68 0.65 16.09
CA GLN A 41 18.34 -0.73 15.76
C GLN A 41 18.34 -1.02 14.24
N GLY A 42 18.57 -0.02 13.39
CA GLY A 42 18.58 -0.16 11.93
C GLY A 42 17.19 -0.36 11.30
N VAL A 43 16.12 -0.19 12.07
CA VAL A 43 14.74 -0.37 11.59
C VAL A 43 14.38 0.70 10.56
N ILE A 44 14.83 1.94 10.75
CA ILE A 44 14.57 3.02 9.78
C ILE A 44 15.20 2.71 8.43
N ASP A 45 16.42 2.15 8.40
CA ASP A 45 17.09 1.75 7.15
C ASP A 45 16.33 0.61 6.46
N GLN A 46 15.79 -0.33 7.22
CA GLN A 46 14.93 -1.40 6.67
C GLN A 46 13.65 -0.82 6.06
N VAL A 47 13.00 0.15 6.73
CA VAL A 47 11.83 0.85 6.15
C VAL A 47 12.21 1.54 4.84
N PHE A 48 13.37 2.21 4.78
CA PHE A 48 13.84 2.82 3.54
C PHE A 48 14.02 1.79 2.42
N GLN A 49 14.68 0.67 2.70
CA GLN A 49 14.90 -0.39 1.73
C GLN A 49 13.58 -0.99 1.20
N LEU A 50 12.61 -1.21 2.09
CA LEU A 50 11.28 -1.70 1.71
C LEU A 50 10.54 -0.71 0.80
N GLU A 51 10.56 0.58 1.12
CA GLU A 51 9.93 1.61 0.28
C GLU A 51 10.63 1.75 -1.08
N ALA A 52 11.96 1.70 -1.11
CA ALA A 52 12.73 1.73 -2.35
C ALA A 52 12.45 0.50 -3.23
N ALA A 53 12.34 -0.69 -2.63
CA ALA A 53 11.95 -1.90 -3.35
C ALA A 53 10.52 -1.81 -3.89
N LYS A 54 9.56 -1.32 -3.09
CA LYS A 54 8.17 -1.08 -3.55
C LYS A 54 8.15 -0.15 -4.76
N LEU A 55 8.84 0.99 -4.69
CA LEU A 55 8.95 1.93 -5.81
C LEU A 55 9.53 1.29 -7.06
N THR A 56 10.59 0.49 -6.90
CA THR A 56 11.25 -0.19 -8.02
C THR A 56 10.29 -1.17 -8.72
N LEU A 57 9.54 -1.95 -7.94
CA LEU A 57 8.56 -2.90 -8.48
C LEU A 57 7.38 -2.20 -9.18
N LEU A 58 6.86 -1.12 -8.59
CA LEU A 58 5.81 -0.31 -9.21
C LEU A 58 6.28 0.36 -10.50
N GLY A 59 7.49 0.93 -10.51
CA GLY A 59 8.09 1.51 -11.71
C GLY A 59 8.33 0.46 -12.80
N TYR A 60 8.73 -0.76 -12.42
CA TYR A 60 8.82 -1.87 -13.35
C TYR A 60 7.45 -2.26 -13.92
N ALA A 61 6.42 -2.41 -13.08
CA ALA A 61 5.06 -2.72 -13.52
C ALA A 61 4.54 -1.69 -14.52
N ASP A 62 4.69 -0.40 -14.23
CA ASP A 62 4.33 0.68 -15.14
C ASP A 62 5.08 0.55 -16.48
N SER A 63 6.38 0.24 -16.44
CA SER A 63 7.22 0.12 -17.65
C SER A 63 6.78 -1.01 -18.59
N ILE A 64 6.11 -2.04 -18.05
CA ILE A 64 5.57 -3.18 -18.83
C ILE A 64 4.05 -3.10 -19.01
N GLY A 65 3.42 -1.99 -18.62
CA GLY A 65 1.97 -1.76 -18.77
C GLY A 65 1.11 -2.60 -17.82
N VAL A 66 1.66 -3.06 -16.70
CA VAL A 66 0.91 -3.76 -15.65
C VAL A 66 0.35 -2.74 -14.67
N HIS A 67 -0.95 -2.52 -14.76
CA HIS A 67 -1.70 -1.72 -13.80
C HIS A 67 -3.13 -2.28 -13.64
N PRO A 68 -3.78 -2.10 -12.49
CA PRO A 68 -5.19 -2.44 -12.31
C PRO A 68 -6.07 -1.69 -13.31
N SER A 69 -7.18 -2.30 -13.69
CA SER A 69 -8.26 -1.58 -14.38
C SER A 69 -9.01 -0.69 -13.38
N THR A 70 -9.68 0.34 -13.87
CA THR A 70 -10.58 1.15 -13.04
C THR A 70 -11.65 0.30 -12.35
N ASP A 71 -12.19 -0.69 -13.06
CA ASP A 71 -13.17 -1.63 -12.49
C ASP A 71 -12.58 -2.43 -11.31
N ALA A 72 -11.31 -2.87 -11.40
CA ALA A 72 -10.66 -3.59 -10.31
C ALA A 72 -10.51 -2.72 -9.04
N VAL A 73 -10.20 -1.42 -9.21
CA VAL A 73 -10.15 -0.47 -8.09
C VAL A 73 -11.54 -0.29 -7.47
N VAL A 74 -12.58 -0.17 -8.29
CA VAL A 74 -13.97 -0.03 -7.82
C VAL A 74 -14.45 -1.30 -7.10
N GLU A 75 -14.14 -2.48 -7.62
CA GLU A 75 -14.45 -3.74 -6.93
C GLU A 75 -13.76 -3.84 -5.58
N GLU A 76 -12.52 -3.39 -5.48
CA GLU A 76 -11.82 -3.38 -4.19
C GLU A 76 -12.44 -2.37 -3.22
N LEU A 77 -12.87 -1.18 -3.69
CA LEU A 77 -13.60 -0.22 -2.86
C LEU A 77 -14.89 -0.82 -2.26
N LYS A 78 -15.61 -1.64 -3.04
CA LYS A 78 -16.82 -2.34 -2.56
C LYS A 78 -16.53 -3.35 -1.45
N ASN A 79 -15.31 -3.85 -1.34
CA ASN A 79 -14.93 -4.82 -0.31
C ASN A 79 -14.63 -4.15 1.04
N ILE A 80 -14.44 -2.84 1.08
CA ILE A 80 -14.01 -2.12 2.29
C ILE A 80 -15.20 -1.76 3.16
N ASP A 81 -15.27 -2.36 4.34
CA ASP A 81 -16.42 -2.19 5.26
C ASP A 81 -16.66 -0.74 5.68
N ALA A 82 -15.59 0.04 5.84
CA ALA A 82 -15.69 1.46 6.20
C ALA A 82 -16.43 2.31 5.13
N PHE A 83 -16.53 1.83 3.91
CA PHE A 83 -17.19 2.54 2.80
C PHE A 83 -18.58 2.00 2.50
N LYS A 84 -19.05 0.98 3.24
CA LYS A 84 -20.35 0.36 3.03
C LYS A 84 -21.45 1.12 3.77
N ASN A 85 -22.63 1.18 3.14
CA ASN A 85 -23.84 1.61 3.82
C ASN A 85 -24.22 0.59 4.90
N PRO A 86 -24.44 1.00 6.16
CA PRO A 86 -24.81 0.07 7.23
C PRO A 86 -26.12 -0.69 7.00
N LEU A 87 -27.02 -0.17 6.16
CA LEU A 87 -28.33 -0.76 5.89
C LEU A 87 -28.31 -1.73 4.69
N THR A 88 -27.55 -1.41 3.65
CA THR A 88 -27.55 -2.21 2.40
C THR A 88 -26.29 -3.07 2.23
N GLY A 89 -25.21 -2.78 2.97
CA GLY A 89 -23.92 -3.44 2.81
C GLY A 89 -23.20 -3.14 1.50
N ALA A 90 -23.75 -2.27 0.65
CA ALA A 90 -23.14 -1.85 -0.61
C ALA A 90 -22.25 -0.61 -0.42
N LEU A 91 -21.31 -0.39 -1.35
CA LEU A 91 -20.51 0.83 -1.41
C LEU A 91 -21.42 2.07 -1.47
N ASP A 92 -21.15 3.02 -0.57
CA ASP A 92 -21.90 4.26 -0.44
C ASP A 92 -20.95 5.44 -0.67
N LEU A 93 -21.19 6.22 -1.73
CA LEU A 93 -20.27 7.29 -2.14
C LEU A 93 -20.22 8.44 -1.13
N ASP A 94 -21.30 8.72 -0.43
CA ASP A 94 -21.33 9.76 0.59
C ASP A 94 -20.52 9.31 1.82
N THR A 95 -20.71 8.07 2.28
CA THR A 95 -19.92 7.43 3.33
C THR A 95 -18.44 7.39 2.96
N TYR A 96 -18.11 6.97 1.74
CA TYR A 96 -16.74 6.97 1.23
C TYR A 96 -16.09 8.35 1.31
N ARG A 97 -16.75 9.38 0.78
CA ARG A 97 -16.25 10.77 0.80
C ARG A 97 -16.08 11.30 2.21
N ASP A 98 -17.02 10.98 3.11
CA ASP A 98 -16.96 11.33 4.52
C ASP A 98 -15.77 10.71 5.24
N VAL A 99 -15.48 9.42 4.98
CA VAL A 99 -14.34 8.72 5.59
C VAL A 99 -13.02 9.32 5.11
N LEU A 100 -12.91 9.60 3.81
CA LEU A 100 -11.74 10.26 3.24
C LEU A 100 -11.54 11.67 3.81
N TYR A 101 -12.62 12.45 3.92
CA TYR A 101 -12.58 13.79 4.49
C TYR A 101 -12.08 13.77 5.94
N ARG A 102 -12.61 12.87 6.77
CA ARG A 102 -12.16 12.70 8.17
C ARG A 102 -10.69 12.28 8.27
N SER A 103 -10.24 11.46 7.32
CA SER A 103 -8.86 11.00 7.24
C SER A 103 -7.91 12.02 6.59
N ARG A 104 -8.44 13.13 6.05
CA ARG A 104 -7.68 14.17 5.31
C ARG A 104 -6.91 13.60 4.12
N ILE A 105 -7.50 12.63 3.41
CA ILE A 105 -6.95 12.01 2.21
C ILE A 105 -7.85 12.38 1.03
N THR A 106 -7.27 12.70 -0.13
CA THR A 106 -8.07 12.95 -1.34
C THR A 106 -8.50 11.64 -1.99
N GLN A 107 -9.59 11.66 -2.77
CA GLN A 107 -10.02 10.48 -3.52
C GLN A 107 -8.91 9.96 -4.44
N ALA A 108 -8.25 10.85 -5.18
CA ALA A 108 -7.17 10.48 -6.10
C ALA A 108 -5.99 9.82 -5.37
N ASP A 109 -5.56 10.36 -4.21
CA ASP A 109 -4.48 9.76 -3.44
C ASP A 109 -4.85 8.38 -2.91
N TYR A 110 -6.09 8.21 -2.44
CA TYR A 110 -6.57 6.94 -1.93
C TYR A 110 -6.68 5.87 -3.02
N GLU A 111 -7.31 6.21 -4.15
CA GLU A 111 -7.44 5.29 -5.28
C GLU A 111 -6.08 4.94 -5.89
N GLN A 112 -5.14 5.89 -5.92
CA GLN A 112 -3.76 5.60 -6.33
C GLN A 112 -3.08 4.63 -5.37
N GLN A 113 -3.22 4.81 -4.06
CA GLN A 113 -2.70 3.87 -3.07
C GLN A 113 -3.30 2.47 -3.25
N LEU A 114 -4.62 2.40 -3.47
CA LEU A 114 -5.32 1.14 -3.68
C LEU A 114 -4.83 0.44 -4.96
N SER A 115 -4.65 1.21 -6.03
CA SER A 115 -4.09 0.72 -7.29
C SER A 115 -2.67 0.16 -7.12
N ASP A 116 -1.82 0.86 -6.35
CA ASP A 116 -0.45 0.41 -6.08
C ASP A 116 -0.44 -0.90 -5.28
N ASP A 117 -1.33 -1.03 -4.30
CA ASP A 117 -1.42 -2.22 -3.46
C ASP A 117 -1.96 -3.43 -4.27
N LEU A 118 -2.93 -3.21 -5.17
CA LEU A 118 -3.40 -4.21 -6.12
C LEU A 118 -2.30 -4.65 -7.09
N THR A 119 -1.52 -3.70 -7.61
CA THR A 119 -0.36 -3.98 -8.48
C THR A 119 0.65 -4.86 -7.75
N MET A 120 1.02 -4.48 -6.53
CA MET A 120 1.96 -5.24 -5.70
C MET A 120 1.44 -6.62 -5.33
N LYS A 121 0.12 -6.79 -5.16
CA LYS A 121 -0.50 -8.11 -4.99
C LYS A 121 -0.34 -8.95 -6.26
N ALA A 122 -0.71 -8.40 -7.42
CA ALA A 122 -0.58 -9.09 -8.70
C ALA A 122 0.85 -9.53 -9.01
N LEU A 123 1.85 -8.67 -8.74
CA LEU A 123 3.27 -9.02 -8.92
C LEU A 123 3.70 -10.19 -8.01
N ARG A 124 3.26 -10.20 -6.75
CA ARG A 124 3.55 -11.29 -5.81
C ARG A 124 2.89 -12.59 -6.23
N ASP A 125 1.63 -12.54 -6.65
CA ASP A 125 0.89 -13.71 -7.12
C ASP A 125 1.52 -14.30 -8.39
N ALA A 126 1.95 -13.44 -9.32
CA ALA A 126 2.65 -13.85 -10.54
C ALA A 126 4.01 -14.49 -10.24
N ALA A 127 4.81 -13.91 -9.34
CA ALA A 127 6.08 -14.49 -8.91
C ALA A 127 5.87 -15.87 -8.23
N GLY A 128 4.83 -15.99 -7.40
CA GLY A 128 4.44 -17.26 -6.78
C GLY A 128 4.05 -18.32 -7.80
N ALA A 129 3.22 -17.97 -8.80
CA ALA A 129 2.79 -18.87 -9.86
C ALA A 129 3.92 -19.30 -10.80
N ALA A 130 4.94 -18.46 -11.01
CA ALA A 130 6.13 -18.81 -11.78
C ALA A 130 7.02 -19.84 -11.06
N ILE A 131 7.09 -19.77 -9.73
CA ILE A 131 7.88 -20.70 -8.90
C ILE A 131 7.11 -22.00 -8.62
N PHE A 132 5.81 -21.89 -8.36
CA PHE A 132 4.91 -23.01 -8.08
C PHE A 132 3.76 -23.01 -9.10
N PRO A 133 3.99 -23.52 -10.32
CA PRO A 133 2.93 -23.63 -11.30
C PRO A 133 1.77 -24.47 -10.75
N PRO A 134 0.52 -24.15 -11.12
CA PRO A 134 -0.65 -24.93 -10.71
C PRO A 134 -0.42 -26.42 -10.97
N LYS A 135 -0.89 -27.30 -10.08
CA LYS A 135 -0.72 -28.77 -10.21
C LYS A 135 -1.31 -29.37 -11.49
N THR A 136 -2.12 -28.62 -12.22
CA THR A 136 -2.63 -28.99 -13.56
C THR A 136 -1.59 -28.83 -14.68
N LEU A 137 -0.51 -28.10 -14.41
CA LEU A 137 0.59 -27.81 -15.34
C LEU A 137 1.93 -28.41 -14.87
N SER A 138 2.02 -28.82 -13.62
CA SER A 138 3.14 -29.61 -13.09
C SER A 138 2.92 -31.08 -13.48
N GLY A 139 3.64 -31.53 -14.52
CA GLY A 139 3.67 -32.94 -14.93
C GLY A 139 4.28 -33.88 -13.90
#